data_AF-A0A255RK54-F1
#
_entry.id   AF-A0A255RK54-F1
#
_cell.length_a   1.000
_cell.length_b   1.000
_cell.length_c   1.000
_cell.angle_alpha   90.00
_cell.angle_beta   90.00
_cell.angle_gamma   90.00
#
_symmetry.space_group_name_H-M   'P 1'
#
loop_
_entity.id
_entity.type
_entity.pdbx_description
1 polymer ?
#
loop_
_entity_poly.entity_id
_entity_poly.type
_entity_poly.pdbx_seq_one_letter_code
_entity_poly.pdbx_strand_id
1 'polypeptide(L)'
;MDKWQIDLGCKYNDITPFYKRSSISLLLGAGFSAPMGYPVGNDLNKLLLNFDDKIIDFSPSGELTISTNGQKPLFQIEGIRNFHQRCFEFCKRLIKEYYVAHDNMFDYEQFYDFITIKDEAIQERYQTLCIDLLGEHEDYLNMLYSVDHIYNQMVAYLLKDRNGKNRYDDEPFKVNYVEGYNGFLSYLSKMSSTHIIDVHTLNHDMLFESFNHTGYINGNISDGFDEFGSDYYGKLLHDNRTYHCRLERYTGRYNTPIHLYKLHGSLDYVRFYRRDKNGFMTPEKYVKTRWGMGTGDIMKGRKSKIGYDLSPFEYHADFLTGTTSKIQRYNEPLLFRKLFKKFKNNLHKADMLIIIGYGCKDAGINEMIEEHFDFHNKPVFIVDKYAGEGVEKFKNIVHAQLHRIDIDKIDPSLF
;
A
#
# COMPACT_ATOMS: atom_id res chain seq x y z
N MET A 1 -22.62 -1.19 -59.71
CA MET A 1 -21.58 -0.71 -58.78
C MET A 1 -21.70 -1.55 -57.53
N ASP A 2 -20.88 -2.60 -57.47
CA ASP A 2 -20.84 -3.50 -56.32
C ASP A 2 -20.28 -2.76 -55.11
N LYS A 3 -21.05 -2.74 -54.02
CA LYS A 3 -20.59 -2.27 -52.73
C LYS A 3 -19.63 -3.31 -52.17
N TRP A 4 -18.35 -3.00 -52.20
CA TRP A 4 -17.32 -3.71 -51.46
C TRP A 4 -17.65 -3.62 -49.97
N GLN A 5 -18.10 -4.73 -49.40
CA GLN A 5 -18.26 -4.89 -47.96
C GLN A 5 -16.86 -5.21 -47.41
N ILE A 6 -16.17 -4.18 -46.92
CA ILE A 6 -14.87 -4.34 -46.26
C ILE A 6 -15.15 -4.96 -44.89
N ASP A 7 -14.84 -6.25 -44.75
CA ASP A 7 -14.73 -6.92 -43.46
C ASP A 7 -13.41 -6.47 -42.80
N LEU A 8 -13.51 -5.61 -41.79
CA LEU A 8 -12.37 -5.09 -41.03
C LEU A 8 -11.86 -6.07 -39.96
N GLY A 9 -12.31 -7.33 -39.95
CA GLY A 9 -11.78 -8.36 -39.06
C GLY A 9 -12.04 -8.10 -37.57
N CYS A 10 -12.98 -7.21 -37.22
CA CYS A 10 -13.45 -7.07 -35.86
C CYS A 10 -14.27 -8.31 -35.50
N LYS A 11 -13.59 -9.38 -35.06
CA LYS A 11 -14.23 -10.39 -34.22
C LYS A 11 -14.85 -9.62 -33.06
N TYR A 12 -16.18 -9.55 -33.04
CA TYR A 12 -16.91 -9.18 -31.83
C TYR A 12 -16.54 -10.24 -30.80
N ASN A 13 -15.50 -9.96 -30.00
CA ASN A 13 -15.36 -10.65 -28.73
C ASN A 13 -16.68 -10.39 -27.98
N ASP A 14 -17.27 -11.44 -27.41
CA ASP A 14 -18.50 -11.35 -26.63
C ASP A 14 -18.29 -10.43 -25.41
N ILE A 15 -18.39 -9.11 -25.62
CA ILE A 15 -18.25 -8.11 -24.57
C ILE A 15 -19.63 -7.96 -23.94
N THR A 16 -19.78 -8.47 -22.72
CA THR A 16 -20.99 -8.25 -21.93
C THR A 16 -21.05 -6.76 -21.54
N PRO A 17 -22.19 -6.06 -21.74
CA PRO A 17 -22.34 -4.68 -21.30
C PRO A 17 -22.07 -4.55 -19.80
N PHE A 18 -21.39 -3.48 -19.38
CA PHE A 18 -20.90 -3.29 -18.01
C PHE A 18 -21.94 -3.59 -16.91
N TYR A 19 -23.19 -3.12 -17.09
CA TYR A 19 -24.29 -3.30 -16.13
C TYR A 19 -24.88 -4.73 -16.07
N LYS A 20 -24.50 -5.62 -17.00
CA LYS A 20 -24.94 -7.03 -17.05
C LYS A 20 -23.87 -8.02 -16.62
N ARG A 21 -22.67 -7.53 -16.30
CA ARG A 21 -21.54 -8.37 -15.91
C ARG A 21 -21.74 -8.88 -14.50
N SER A 22 -21.46 -10.16 -14.28
CA SER A 22 -21.29 -10.68 -12.93
C SER A 22 -19.93 -10.28 -12.34
N SER A 23 -19.73 -10.52 -11.05
CA SER A 23 -18.52 -10.08 -10.33
C SER A 23 -17.65 -11.25 -9.89
N ILE A 24 -16.35 -11.08 -9.99
CA ILE A 24 -15.32 -11.97 -9.44
C ILE A 24 -14.58 -11.19 -8.36
N SER A 25 -14.39 -11.78 -7.18
CA SER A 25 -13.57 -11.15 -6.12
C SER A 25 -12.18 -11.77 -6.10
N LEU A 26 -11.15 -10.92 -6.13
CA LEU A 26 -9.75 -11.30 -5.93
C LEU A 26 -9.26 -10.77 -4.58
N LEU A 27 -8.46 -11.56 -3.86
CA LEU A 27 -7.69 -11.13 -2.70
C LEU A 27 -6.20 -11.37 -2.94
N LEU A 28 -5.40 -10.29 -2.88
CA LEU A 28 -3.95 -10.34 -3.10
C LEU A 28 -3.20 -10.07 -1.79
N GLY A 29 -2.31 -10.97 -1.40
CA GLY A 29 -1.37 -10.77 -0.30
C GLY A 29 0.08 -10.57 -0.77
N ALA A 30 1.02 -10.48 0.17
CA ALA A 30 2.42 -10.11 -0.13
C ALA A 30 3.09 -11.06 -1.12
N GLY A 31 2.70 -12.34 -1.13
CA GLY A 31 3.18 -13.33 -2.10
C GLY A 31 2.82 -13.00 -3.54
N PHE A 32 1.81 -12.14 -3.78
CA PHE A 32 1.50 -11.63 -5.11
C PHE A 32 2.64 -10.79 -5.69
N SER A 33 3.29 -9.95 -4.88
CA SER A 33 4.36 -9.04 -5.33
C SER A 33 5.77 -9.64 -5.24
N ALA A 34 5.91 -10.78 -4.55
CA ALA A 34 7.18 -11.47 -4.35
C ALA A 34 7.91 -11.85 -5.67
N PRO A 35 7.23 -12.28 -6.76
CA PRO A 35 7.90 -12.51 -8.05
C PRO A 35 8.60 -11.27 -8.62
N MET A 36 8.13 -10.05 -8.34
CA MET A 36 8.84 -8.82 -8.72
C MET A 36 10.02 -8.51 -7.78
N GLY A 37 10.11 -9.19 -6.64
CA GLY A 37 11.17 -9.05 -5.64
C GLY A 37 10.79 -8.14 -4.47
N TYR A 38 9.51 -7.81 -4.29
CA TYR A 38 9.06 -7.16 -3.06
C TYR A 38 9.25 -8.08 -1.85
N PRO A 39 9.62 -7.54 -0.68
CA PRO A 39 9.77 -8.34 0.52
C PRO A 39 8.41 -8.86 1.00
N VAL A 40 8.36 -10.13 1.40
CA VAL A 40 7.22 -10.65 2.19
C VAL A 40 7.47 -10.39 3.68
N GLY A 41 6.48 -10.66 4.54
CA GLY A 41 6.59 -10.34 5.98
C GLY A 41 7.85 -10.88 6.68
N ASN A 42 8.28 -12.10 6.33
CA ASN A 42 9.51 -12.68 6.89
C ASN A 42 10.78 -11.94 6.40
N ASP A 43 10.76 -11.38 5.19
CA ASP A 43 11.88 -10.58 4.68
C ASP A 43 11.92 -9.23 5.39
N LEU A 44 10.77 -8.58 5.60
CA LEU A 44 10.68 -7.35 6.38
C LEU A 44 11.22 -7.52 7.81
N ASN A 45 10.91 -8.63 8.48
CA ASN A 45 11.46 -8.94 9.80
C ASN A 45 12.99 -8.94 9.78
N LYS A 46 13.61 -9.59 8.80
CA LYS A 46 15.08 -9.67 8.65
C LYS A 46 15.68 -8.31 8.28
N LEU A 47 15.03 -7.58 7.39
CA LEU A 47 15.50 -6.27 6.90
C LEU A 47 15.42 -5.20 7.99
N LEU A 48 14.38 -5.18 8.81
CA LEU A 48 14.27 -4.25 9.94
C LEU A 48 15.27 -4.58 11.05
N LEU A 49 15.47 -5.87 11.35
CA LEU A 49 16.51 -6.30 12.30
C LEU A 49 17.91 -5.90 11.82
N ASN A 50 18.18 -5.92 10.51
CA ASN A 50 19.49 -5.62 9.92
C ASN A 50 19.44 -4.36 9.04
N PHE A 51 18.73 -3.33 9.51
CA PHE A 51 18.43 -2.14 8.73
C PHE A 51 19.72 -1.42 8.30
N ASP A 52 19.98 -1.37 7.00
CA ASP A 52 21.14 -0.66 6.43
C ASP A 52 20.84 0.83 6.32
N ASP A 53 21.57 1.63 7.11
CA ASP A 53 21.41 3.06 7.20
C ASP A 53 22.58 3.88 6.62
N LYS A 54 23.46 3.23 5.84
CA LYS A 54 24.66 3.88 5.25
C LYS A 54 24.33 5.04 4.31
N ILE A 55 23.21 4.95 3.59
CA ILE A 55 22.84 5.93 2.56
C ILE A 55 21.61 6.76 2.91
N ILE A 56 21.17 6.72 4.17
CA ILE A 56 19.95 7.41 4.61
C ILE A 56 20.23 8.30 5.83
N ASP A 57 19.45 9.37 5.97
CA ASP A 57 19.43 10.24 7.15
C ASP A 57 18.03 10.88 7.26
N PHE A 58 17.63 11.31 8.46
CA PHE A 58 16.38 12.04 8.64
C PHE A 58 16.62 13.55 8.55
N SER A 59 15.82 14.22 7.72
CA SER A 59 15.85 15.67 7.60
C SER A 59 15.32 16.35 8.88
N PRO A 60 15.61 17.65 9.10
CA PRO A 60 15.01 18.40 10.19
C PRO A 60 13.49 18.54 10.08
N SER A 61 12.92 18.29 8.90
CA SER A 61 11.47 18.20 8.68
C SER A 61 10.92 16.80 8.93
N GLY A 62 11.72 15.86 9.45
CA GLY A 62 11.25 14.52 9.81
C GLY A 62 11.12 13.55 8.65
N GLU A 63 11.62 13.88 7.46
CA GLU A 63 11.52 13.00 6.29
C GLU A 63 12.80 12.15 6.13
N LEU A 64 12.63 10.86 5.88
CA LEU A 64 13.73 9.94 5.52
C LEU A 64 14.25 10.34 4.15
N THR A 65 15.49 10.80 4.11
CA THR A 65 16.18 11.19 2.88
C THR A 65 17.18 10.13 2.49
N ILE A 66 17.24 9.81 1.19
CA ILE A 66 18.19 8.86 0.61
C ILE A 66 19.27 9.64 -0.14
N SER A 67 20.50 9.14 -0.10
CA SER A 67 21.61 9.66 -0.88
C SER A 67 21.29 9.74 -2.38
N THR A 68 21.64 10.87 -3.01
CA THR A 68 21.54 11.07 -4.46
C THR A 68 22.86 10.78 -5.20
N ASN A 69 23.98 10.66 -4.50
CA ASN A 69 25.33 10.52 -5.07
C ASN A 69 26.17 9.40 -4.40
N GLY A 70 25.54 8.55 -3.59
CA GLY A 70 26.21 7.52 -2.78
C GLY A 70 26.81 8.02 -1.45
N GLN A 71 26.81 9.32 -1.17
CA GLN A 71 27.19 9.89 0.13
C GLN A 71 25.96 10.07 1.02
N LYS A 72 26.06 9.65 2.29
CA LYS A 72 24.98 9.83 3.27
C LYS A 72 24.56 11.30 3.34
N PRO A 73 23.27 11.63 3.24
CA PRO A 73 22.81 12.99 3.51
C PRO A 73 23.25 13.42 4.91
N LEU A 74 23.73 14.66 5.06
CA LEU A 74 24.19 15.18 6.35
C LEU A 74 23.32 16.37 6.73
N PHE A 75 22.40 16.14 7.66
CA PHE A 75 21.58 17.19 8.26
C PHE A 75 22.07 17.61 9.64
N GLN A 76 23.29 17.20 9.99
CA GLN A 76 23.92 17.50 11.27
C GLN A 76 24.67 18.83 11.18
N ILE A 77 24.45 19.68 12.19
CA ILE A 77 25.19 20.94 12.35
C ILE A 77 26.18 20.72 13.48
N GLU A 78 27.48 20.89 13.21
CA GLU A 78 28.55 20.72 14.20
C GLU A 78 28.56 19.33 14.89
N GLY A 79 28.12 18.28 14.17
CA GLY A 79 28.01 16.91 14.69
C GLY A 79 26.79 16.66 15.57
N ILE A 80 25.95 17.68 15.79
CA ILE A 80 24.71 17.57 16.55
C ILE A 80 23.61 16.99 15.65
N ARG A 81 23.03 15.87 16.08
CA ARG A 81 21.91 15.20 15.41
C ARG A 81 20.60 15.93 15.69
N ASN A 82 19.78 16.10 14.67
CA ASN A 82 18.41 16.58 14.84
C ASN A 82 17.53 15.56 15.57
N PHE A 83 16.39 16.00 16.10
CA PHE A 83 15.47 15.17 16.88
C PHE A 83 15.06 13.87 16.16
N HIS A 84 14.65 13.96 14.89
CA HIS A 84 14.20 12.80 14.13
C HIS A 84 15.31 11.77 13.90
N GLN A 85 16.54 12.22 13.69
CA GLN A 85 17.69 11.33 13.59
C GLN A 85 18.01 10.65 14.93
N ARG A 86 17.77 11.31 16.07
CA ARG A 86 17.87 10.67 17.40
C ARG A 86 16.74 9.65 17.62
N CYS A 87 15.51 9.97 17.21
CA CYS A 87 14.39 9.02 17.23
C CYS A 87 14.64 7.79 16.34
N PHE A 88 15.30 7.96 15.18
CA PHE A 88 15.69 6.84 14.32
C PHE A 88 16.72 5.92 14.97
N GLU A 89 17.75 6.49 15.61
CA GLU A 89 18.70 5.69 16.38
C GLU A 89 18.00 4.94 17.53
N PHE A 90 17.12 5.63 18.25
CA PHE A 90 16.32 5.01 19.31
C PHE A 90 15.40 3.90 18.78
N CYS A 91 14.74 4.09 17.64
CA CYS A 91 13.90 3.06 17.00
C CYS A 91 14.70 1.79 16.68
N LYS A 92 15.92 1.91 16.14
CA LYS A 92 16.79 0.74 15.89
C LYS A 92 17.15 0.02 17.19
N ARG A 93 17.45 0.77 18.26
CA ARG A 93 17.74 0.20 19.59
C ARG A 93 16.53 -0.54 20.16
N LEU A 94 15.33 0.04 20.04
CA LEU A 94 14.07 -0.61 20.43
C LEU A 94 13.84 -1.92 19.67
N ILE A 95 14.05 -1.95 18.35
CA ILE A 95 13.93 -3.17 17.54
C ILE A 95 14.84 -4.28 18.07
N LYS A 96 16.10 -3.94 18.38
CA LYS A 96 17.08 -4.91 18.92
C LYS A 96 16.71 -5.39 20.32
N GLU A 97 16.33 -4.48 21.20
CA GLU A 97 15.95 -4.84 22.58
C GLU A 97 14.65 -5.65 22.61
N TYR A 98 13.67 -5.29 21.79
CA TYR A 98 12.42 -6.04 21.64
C TYR A 98 12.68 -7.48 21.17
N TYR A 99 13.56 -7.66 20.20
CA TYR A 99 13.96 -9.00 19.75
C TYR A 99 14.56 -9.84 20.89
N VAL A 100 15.43 -9.25 21.71
CA VAL A 100 16.01 -9.93 22.89
C VAL A 100 14.95 -10.19 23.95
N ALA A 101 14.03 -9.25 24.17
CA ALA A 101 12.92 -9.35 25.11
C ALA A 101 11.96 -10.50 24.80
N HIS A 102 11.77 -10.82 23.52
CA HIS A 102 10.79 -11.77 23.02
C HIS A 102 11.48 -13.05 22.52
N ASP A 103 12.45 -13.56 23.27
CA ASP A 103 13.13 -14.84 23.00
C ASP A 103 13.71 -14.96 21.59
N ASN A 104 14.28 -13.87 21.06
CA ASN A 104 14.83 -13.80 19.71
C ASN A 104 13.77 -14.04 18.61
N MET A 105 12.52 -13.64 18.88
CA MET A 105 11.45 -13.58 17.90
C MET A 105 11.16 -12.12 17.57
N PHE A 106 11.05 -11.82 16.28
CA PHE A 106 10.65 -10.50 15.79
C PHE A 106 9.58 -10.65 14.73
N ASP A 107 8.47 -9.96 14.94
CA ASP A 107 7.42 -9.74 13.97
C ASP A 107 7.18 -8.24 13.83
N TYR A 108 7.32 -7.73 12.61
CA TYR A 108 7.28 -6.29 12.34
C TYR A 108 5.90 -5.67 12.63
N GLU A 109 4.82 -6.44 12.55
CA GLU A 109 3.48 -5.97 12.90
C GLU A 109 3.29 -5.95 14.42
N GLN A 110 3.75 -6.98 15.12
CA GLN A 110 3.71 -6.99 16.60
C GLN A 110 4.60 -5.89 17.20
N PHE A 111 5.77 -5.64 16.62
CA PHE A 111 6.61 -4.52 17.04
C PHE A 111 5.93 -3.16 16.82
N TYR A 112 5.16 -3.00 15.74
CA TYR A 112 4.40 -1.79 15.52
C TYR A 112 3.32 -1.59 16.60
N ASP A 113 2.63 -2.66 16.99
CA ASP A 113 1.68 -2.59 18.12
C ASP A 113 2.39 -2.24 19.43
N PHE A 114 3.58 -2.81 19.68
CA PHE A 114 4.41 -2.48 20.84
C PHE A 114 4.71 -0.98 20.97
N ILE A 115 5.12 -0.31 19.88
CA ILE A 115 5.41 1.14 19.89
C ILE A 115 4.16 2.04 19.81
N THR A 116 3.02 1.54 19.33
CA THR A 116 1.80 2.34 19.20
C THR A 116 0.90 2.26 20.43
N ILE A 117 0.64 1.05 20.94
CA ILE A 117 -0.15 0.80 22.16
C ILE A 117 0.64 1.23 23.40
N LYS A 118 1.97 1.06 23.38
CA LYS A 118 2.93 1.54 24.39
C LYS A 118 2.83 0.92 25.79
N ASP A 119 1.95 -0.07 26.03
CA ASP A 119 1.82 -0.72 27.34
C ASP A 119 3.13 -1.35 27.85
N GLU A 120 3.83 -2.06 26.96
CA GLU A 120 5.13 -2.67 27.28
C GLU A 120 6.29 -1.68 27.07
N ALA A 121 6.20 -0.83 26.03
CA ALA A 121 7.28 0.07 25.67
C ALA A 121 7.61 1.11 26.77
N ILE A 122 6.72 1.38 27.72
CA ILE A 122 7.02 2.29 28.85
C ILE A 122 7.88 1.67 29.96
N GLN A 123 8.19 0.37 29.91
CA GLN A 123 8.99 -0.28 30.95
C GLN A 123 10.42 0.28 31.01
N GLU A 124 11.00 0.29 32.22
CA GLU A 124 12.33 0.86 32.52
C GLU A 124 13.43 0.33 31.59
N ARG A 125 13.37 -0.96 31.23
CA ARG A 125 14.32 -1.60 30.30
C ARG A 125 14.49 -0.82 28.99
N TYR A 126 13.39 -0.29 28.44
CA TYR A 126 13.39 0.43 27.16
C TYR A 126 13.75 1.91 27.35
N GLN A 127 13.45 2.48 28.51
CA GLN A 127 13.79 3.88 28.83
C GLN A 127 15.29 4.12 28.79
N THR A 128 16.08 3.17 29.29
CA THR A 128 17.54 3.28 29.33
C THR A 128 18.19 3.40 27.95
N LEU A 129 17.53 2.94 26.88
CA LEU A 129 18.06 2.92 25.52
C LEU A 129 18.20 4.32 24.88
N CYS A 130 17.58 5.34 25.45
CA CYS A 130 17.57 6.70 24.88
C CYS A 130 18.30 7.74 25.73
N ILE A 131 18.85 7.38 26.89
CA ILE A 131 19.42 8.36 27.86
C ILE A 131 20.50 9.24 27.21
N ASP A 132 21.36 8.66 26.37
CA ASP A 132 22.41 9.39 25.62
C ASP A 132 21.88 10.15 24.39
N LEU A 133 20.61 9.98 24.04
CA LEU A 133 19.95 10.58 22.88
C LEU A 133 19.01 11.75 23.25
N LEU A 134 18.74 11.97 24.53
CA LEU A 134 17.84 13.04 24.98
C LEU A 134 18.50 14.42 24.86
N GLY A 135 17.78 15.37 24.25
CA GLY A 135 18.13 16.79 24.32
C GLY A 135 17.72 17.43 25.65
N GLU A 136 18.10 18.70 25.86
CA GLU A 136 17.82 19.46 27.10
C GLU A 136 16.33 19.61 27.46
N HIS A 137 15.44 19.48 26.47
CA HIS A 137 13.99 19.69 26.63
C HIS A 137 13.16 18.45 26.25
N GLU A 138 13.81 17.30 26.07
CA GLU A 138 13.16 16.07 25.63
C GLU A 138 13.18 15.06 26.75
N ASP A 139 12.12 14.25 26.82
CA ASP A 139 12.05 13.09 27.70
C ASP A 139 11.80 11.82 26.88
N TYR A 140 11.84 10.69 27.58
CA TYR A 140 11.58 9.38 27.01
C TYR A 140 10.25 9.31 26.25
N LEU A 141 9.20 9.88 26.84
CA LEU A 141 7.86 9.80 26.27
C LEU A 141 7.81 10.57 24.95
N ASN A 142 8.39 11.78 24.88
CA ASN A 142 8.48 12.57 23.66
C ASN A 142 9.15 11.78 22.51
N MET A 143 10.26 11.07 22.81
CA MET A 143 10.91 10.21 21.83
C MET A 143 10.01 9.05 21.42
N LEU A 144 9.44 8.30 22.39
CA LEU A 144 8.58 7.15 22.13
C LEU A 144 7.33 7.51 21.30
N TYR A 145 6.73 8.68 21.54
CA TYR A 145 5.60 9.19 20.74
C TYR A 145 5.98 9.53 19.30
N SER A 146 7.26 9.67 18.99
CA SER A 146 7.76 10.00 17.65
C SER A 146 8.27 8.78 16.88
N VAL A 147 8.44 7.63 17.54
CA VAL A 147 9.03 6.42 16.94
C VAL A 147 8.12 5.78 15.89
N ASP A 148 6.81 5.80 16.07
CA ASP A 148 5.84 5.20 15.13
C ASP A 148 5.95 5.80 13.72
N HIS A 149 6.09 7.12 13.66
CA HIS A 149 6.30 7.87 12.44
C HIS A 149 7.62 7.49 11.75
N ILE A 150 8.71 7.37 12.52
CA ILE A 150 10.01 6.95 12.01
C ILE A 150 9.96 5.51 11.48
N TYR A 151 9.35 4.61 12.26
CA TYR A 151 9.21 3.20 11.89
C TYR A 151 8.42 3.02 10.60
N ASN A 152 7.32 3.76 10.43
CA ASN A 152 6.55 3.73 9.19
C ASN A 152 7.38 4.13 7.97
N GLN A 153 8.26 5.14 8.10
CA GLN A 153 9.17 5.50 7.02
C GLN A 153 10.25 4.44 6.77
N MET A 154 10.74 3.76 7.81
CA MET A 154 11.65 2.62 7.65
C MET A 154 10.98 1.49 6.87
N VAL A 155 9.74 1.12 7.22
CA VAL A 155 8.97 0.09 6.50
C VAL A 155 8.73 0.52 5.05
N ALA A 156 8.27 1.76 4.82
CA ALA A 156 8.06 2.29 3.48
C ALA A 156 9.33 2.29 2.62
N TYR A 157 10.49 2.57 3.23
CA TYR A 157 11.78 2.52 2.57
C TYR A 157 12.19 1.11 2.13
N LEU A 158 11.82 0.08 2.89
CA LEU A 158 12.13 -1.32 2.58
C LEU A 158 11.18 -1.95 1.55
N LEU A 159 9.98 -1.41 1.39
CA LEU A 159 8.98 -1.88 0.43
C LEU A 159 9.36 -1.47 -1.00
N LYS A 160 10.37 -2.15 -1.55
CA LYS A 160 10.90 -1.97 -2.90
C LYS A 160 11.04 -3.32 -3.59
N ASP A 161 10.97 -3.31 -4.91
CA ASP A 161 11.26 -4.47 -5.74
C ASP A 161 12.76 -4.79 -5.81
N ARG A 162 13.10 -5.85 -6.55
CA ARG A 162 14.50 -6.29 -6.75
C ARG A 162 15.43 -5.22 -7.32
N ASN A 163 14.88 -4.22 -8.02
CA ASN A 163 15.63 -3.12 -8.63
C ASN A 163 15.65 -1.87 -7.73
N GLY A 164 15.10 -1.95 -6.51
CA GLY A 164 15.01 -0.84 -5.59
C GLY A 164 13.87 0.14 -5.89
N LYS A 165 12.92 -0.21 -6.78
CA LYS A 165 11.77 0.66 -7.10
C LYS A 165 10.59 0.40 -6.19
N ASN A 166 9.87 1.45 -5.85
CA ASN A 166 8.59 1.39 -5.12
C ASN A 166 7.50 2.25 -5.78
N ARG A 167 7.81 2.82 -6.95
CA ARG A 167 6.96 3.65 -7.80
C ARG A 167 7.18 3.22 -9.24
N TYR A 168 6.13 3.34 -10.06
CA TYR A 168 6.11 2.89 -11.45
C TYR A 168 5.47 3.89 -12.41
N ASP A 169 5.04 5.05 -11.92
CA ASP A 169 4.40 6.11 -12.70
C ASP A 169 5.38 6.91 -13.57
N ASP A 170 6.69 6.68 -13.43
CA ASP A 170 7.75 7.14 -14.31
C ASP A 170 8.07 6.16 -15.45
N GLU A 171 7.53 4.94 -15.42
CA GLU A 171 7.85 3.91 -16.41
C GLU A 171 7.08 4.08 -17.72
N PRO A 172 7.71 3.76 -18.87
CA PRO A 172 7.01 3.75 -20.15
C PRO A 172 5.98 2.62 -20.21
N PHE A 173 5.01 2.80 -21.12
CA PHE A 173 4.00 1.77 -21.41
C PHE A 173 4.65 0.44 -21.84
N LYS A 174 4.26 -0.66 -21.20
CA LYS A 174 4.83 -2.00 -21.44
C LYS A 174 3.99 -2.77 -22.46
N VAL A 175 4.58 -3.13 -23.59
CA VAL A 175 3.89 -3.90 -24.64
C VAL A 175 3.97 -5.40 -24.33
N ASN A 176 2.85 -5.98 -23.88
CA ASN A 176 2.57 -7.43 -23.81
C ASN A 176 3.65 -8.32 -23.16
N TYR A 177 4.41 -7.79 -22.21
CA TYR A 177 5.31 -8.59 -21.38
C TYR A 177 5.52 -7.93 -20.02
N VAL A 178 5.25 -8.69 -18.97
CA VAL A 178 5.60 -8.37 -17.59
C VAL A 178 6.16 -9.63 -16.95
N GLU A 179 7.46 -9.60 -16.62
CA GLU A 179 8.17 -10.75 -16.05
C GLU A 179 7.43 -11.30 -14.82
N GLY A 180 7.04 -12.57 -14.85
CA GLY A 180 6.38 -13.26 -13.74
C GLY A 180 4.85 -13.08 -13.65
N TYR A 181 4.22 -12.32 -14.56
CA TYR A 181 2.78 -11.99 -14.48
C TYR A 181 2.01 -12.19 -15.80
N ASN A 182 2.60 -12.72 -16.87
CA ASN A 182 1.93 -12.79 -18.17
C ASN A 182 0.67 -13.66 -18.12
N GLY A 183 0.72 -14.81 -17.43
CA GLY A 183 -0.46 -15.66 -17.24
C GLY A 183 -1.60 -14.94 -16.53
N PHE A 184 -1.30 -14.34 -15.37
CA PHE A 184 -2.26 -13.56 -14.59
C PHE A 184 -2.86 -12.38 -15.36
N LEU A 185 -2.03 -11.59 -16.07
CA LEU A 185 -2.50 -10.44 -16.84
C LEU A 185 -3.34 -10.87 -18.05
N SER A 186 -3.00 -12.00 -18.68
CA SER A 186 -3.81 -12.59 -19.75
C SER A 186 -5.18 -13.04 -19.23
N TYR A 187 -5.21 -13.66 -18.04
CA TYR A 187 -6.44 -14.02 -17.36
C TYR A 187 -7.31 -12.80 -17.05
N LEU A 188 -6.75 -11.75 -16.42
CA LEU A 188 -7.48 -10.52 -16.12
C LEU A 188 -8.03 -9.86 -17.37
N SER A 189 -7.21 -9.74 -18.42
CA SER A 189 -7.61 -9.15 -19.70
C SER A 189 -8.81 -9.90 -20.29
N LYS A 190 -8.76 -11.24 -20.31
CA LYS A 190 -9.86 -12.08 -20.78
C LYS A 190 -11.13 -11.95 -19.93
N MET A 191 -11.01 -12.03 -18.61
CA MET A 191 -12.17 -11.97 -17.71
C MET A 191 -12.84 -10.59 -17.70
N SER A 192 -12.05 -9.53 -17.87
CA SER A 192 -12.54 -8.14 -17.86
C SER A 192 -13.49 -7.81 -19.02
N SER A 193 -13.64 -8.67 -20.03
CA SER A 193 -14.62 -8.47 -21.11
C SER A 193 -16.04 -8.91 -20.71
N THR A 194 -16.15 -9.86 -19.77
CA THR A 194 -17.41 -10.51 -19.37
C THR A 194 -17.77 -10.29 -17.91
N HIS A 195 -16.80 -9.94 -17.05
CA HIS A 195 -16.98 -9.76 -15.61
C HIS A 195 -16.53 -8.38 -15.14
N ILE A 196 -17.04 -8.00 -13.97
CA ILE A 196 -16.40 -7.01 -13.10
C ILE A 196 -15.42 -7.76 -12.20
N ILE A 197 -14.18 -7.30 -12.13
CA ILE A 197 -13.14 -7.93 -11.31
C ILE A 197 -12.85 -7.00 -10.14
N ASP A 198 -13.33 -7.35 -8.95
CA ASP A 198 -13.07 -6.61 -7.72
C ASP A 198 -11.80 -7.15 -7.05
N VAL A 199 -10.69 -6.48 -7.29
CA VAL A 199 -9.36 -6.81 -6.76
C VAL A 199 -9.13 -6.11 -5.44
N HIS A 200 -9.07 -6.87 -4.36
CA HIS A 200 -8.73 -6.39 -3.03
C HIS A 200 -7.30 -6.79 -2.73
N THR A 201 -6.46 -5.86 -2.29
CA THR A 201 -5.07 -6.17 -1.93
C THR A 201 -4.73 -5.66 -0.55
N LEU A 202 -3.95 -6.46 0.15
CA LEU A 202 -3.33 -6.13 1.43
C LEU A 202 -1.94 -5.51 1.24
N ASN A 203 -1.45 -5.42 0.00
CA ASN A 203 -0.12 -4.93 -0.31
C ASN A 203 -0.12 -3.40 -0.41
N HIS A 204 0.91 -2.80 0.19
CA HIS A 204 1.12 -1.35 0.13
C HIS A 204 1.83 -0.89 -1.15
N ASP A 205 2.56 -1.79 -1.82
CA ASP A 205 3.36 -1.50 -3.01
C ASP A 205 2.52 -1.06 -4.22
N MET A 206 3.13 -0.46 -5.23
CA MET A 206 2.42 0.09 -6.41
C MET A 206 2.37 -0.87 -7.61
N LEU A 207 2.68 -2.16 -7.42
CA LEU A 207 2.90 -3.08 -8.54
C LEU A 207 1.62 -3.32 -9.34
N PHE A 208 0.49 -3.54 -8.68
CA PHE A 208 -0.76 -3.82 -9.38
C PHE A 208 -1.24 -2.63 -10.21
N GLU A 209 -1.13 -1.43 -9.64
CA GLU A 209 -1.42 -0.15 -10.29
C GLU A 209 -0.58 0.02 -11.57
N SER A 210 0.69 -0.39 -11.54
CA SER A 210 1.58 -0.31 -12.69
C SER A 210 1.06 -1.10 -13.90
N PHE A 211 0.26 -2.15 -13.68
CA PHE A 211 -0.29 -2.96 -14.76
C PHE A 211 -1.29 -2.19 -15.63
N ASN A 212 -1.83 -1.07 -15.14
CA ASN A 212 -2.70 -0.20 -15.93
C ASN A 212 -1.99 0.36 -17.18
N HIS A 213 -0.65 0.46 -17.14
CA HIS A 213 0.22 0.90 -18.22
C HIS A 213 0.83 -0.28 -19.01
N THR A 214 0.07 -1.35 -19.19
CA THR A 214 0.47 -2.52 -19.99
C THR A 214 -0.49 -2.76 -21.14
N GLY A 215 -0.02 -3.41 -22.21
CA GLY A 215 -0.85 -3.84 -23.34
C GLY A 215 -1.99 -4.79 -22.94
N TYR A 216 -1.88 -5.49 -21.81
CA TYR A 216 -2.92 -6.39 -21.30
C TYR A 216 -4.14 -5.65 -20.76
N ILE A 217 -3.91 -4.59 -19.98
CA ILE A 217 -4.94 -3.91 -19.20
C ILE A 217 -5.35 -2.60 -19.85
N ASN A 218 -4.38 -1.83 -20.35
CA ASN A 218 -4.58 -0.62 -21.14
C ASN A 218 -5.61 0.36 -20.55
N GLY A 219 -5.37 0.86 -19.33
CA GLY A 219 -6.24 1.86 -18.70
C GLY A 219 -7.54 1.33 -18.08
N ASN A 220 -7.75 0.01 -18.02
CA ASN A 220 -8.98 -0.59 -17.50
C ASN A 220 -9.01 -0.83 -15.98
N ILE A 221 -8.06 -0.29 -15.21
CA ILE A 221 -8.11 -0.29 -13.73
C ILE A 221 -8.67 1.04 -13.22
N SER A 222 -9.60 0.95 -12.26
CA SER A 222 -10.06 2.08 -11.44
C SER A 222 -9.89 1.73 -9.97
N ASP A 223 -9.28 2.63 -9.19
CA ASP A 223 -8.93 2.39 -7.78
C ASP A 223 -9.74 3.27 -6.80
N GLY A 224 -10.71 4.01 -7.33
CA GLY A 224 -11.55 4.92 -6.57
C GLY A 224 -10.97 6.33 -6.43
N PHE A 225 -9.80 6.64 -7.01
CA PHE A 225 -9.26 7.98 -7.10
C PHE A 225 -9.52 8.59 -8.48
N ASP A 226 -9.72 9.91 -8.52
CA ASP A 226 -9.90 10.65 -9.77
C ASP A 226 -9.12 11.97 -9.75
N GLU A 227 -8.42 12.28 -10.84
CA GLU A 227 -7.80 13.58 -11.08
C GLU A 227 -8.83 14.65 -11.50
N PHE A 228 -9.85 14.24 -12.26
CA PHE A 228 -10.81 15.17 -12.84
C PHE A 228 -11.60 15.92 -11.77
N GLY A 229 -11.55 17.26 -11.81
CA GLY A 229 -12.17 18.11 -10.81
C GLY A 229 -11.53 17.99 -9.41
N SER A 230 -10.30 17.49 -9.31
CA SER A 230 -9.49 17.61 -8.10
C SER A 230 -8.99 19.04 -7.92
N ASP A 231 -9.11 19.56 -6.70
CA ASP A 231 -8.55 20.83 -6.25
C ASP A 231 -7.25 20.63 -5.43
N TYR A 232 -6.71 19.41 -5.42
CA TYR A 232 -5.46 19.06 -4.74
C TYR A 232 -4.29 19.06 -5.73
N TYR A 233 -3.14 19.53 -5.26
CA TYR A 233 -1.91 19.66 -6.03
C TYR A 233 -0.71 19.20 -5.20
N GLY A 234 0.34 18.75 -5.87
CA GLY A 234 1.66 18.48 -5.29
C GLY A 234 2.71 19.35 -5.97
N LYS A 235 3.80 19.66 -5.25
CA LYS A 235 4.97 20.32 -5.84
C LYS A 235 5.87 19.28 -6.48
N LEU A 236 6.19 19.47 -7.75
CA LEU A 236 7.25 18.72 -8.44
C LEU A 236 8.39 19.68 -8.75
N LEU A 237 9.60 19.36 -8.25
CA LEU A 237 10.81 20.08 -8.61
C LEU A 237 11.46 19.41 -9.81
N HIS A 238 11.64 20.16 -10.90
CA HIS A 238 12.34 19.69 -12.10
C HIS A 238 13.13 20.84 -12.71
N ASP A 239 14.43 20.64 -12.95
CA ASP A 239 15.36 21.65 -13.49
C ASP A 239 15.29 23.01 -12.76
N ASN A 240 15.34 22.98 -11.42
CA ASN A 240 15.20 24.15 -10.54
C ASN A 240 13.90 24.95 -10.71
N ARG A 241 12.86 24.34 -11.28
CA ARG A 241 11.51 24.91 -11.39
C ARG A 241 10.53 24.06 -10.60
N THR A 242 9.66 24.73 -9.86
CA THR A 242 8.58 24.08 -9.13
C THR A 242 7.28 24.14 -9.93
N TYR A 243 6.72 22.99 -10.22
CA TYR A 243 5.43 22.83 -10.89
C TYR A 243 4.37 22.40 -9.88
N HIS A 244 3.18 22.99 -9.95
CA HIS A 244 2.02 22.54 -9.18
C HIS A 244 1.22 21.54 -10.03
N CYS A 245 1.43 20.26 -9.78
CA CYS A 245 0.78 19.19 -10.52
C CYS A 245 -0.49 18.78 -9.81
N ARG A 246 -1.58 18.58 -10.55
CA ARG A 246 -2.84 18.13 -9.97
C ARG A 246 -2.69 16.69 -9.46
N LEU A 247 -3.24 16.44 -8.28
CA LEU A 247 -3.26 15.12 -7.65
C LEU A 247 -4.64 14.50 -7.73
N GLU A 248 -4.68 13.18 -7.80
CA GLU A 248 -5.93 12.44 -7.71
C GLU A 248 -6.46 12.44 -6.28
N ARG A 249 -7.78 12.48 -6.12
CA ARG A 249 -8.44 12.44 -4.80
C ARG A 249 -9.41 11.27 -4.73
N TYR A 250 -9.56 10.67 -3.55
CA TYR A 250 -10.48 9.55 -3.38
C TYR A 250 -11.94 9.97 -3.56
N THR A 251 -12.62 9.39 -4.55
CA THR A 251 -14.04 9.64 -4.87
C THR A 251 -14.90 8.43 -4.53
N GLY A 252 -14.29 7.24 -4.51
CA GLY A 252 -14.99 5.96 -4.38
C GLY A 252 -15.75 5.57 -5.64
N ARG A 253 -15.44 6.21 -6.79
CA ARG A 253 -15.99 5.90 -8.11
C ARG A 253 -15.14 4.84 -8.80
N TYR A 254 -15.80 3.80 -9.27
CA TYR A 254 -15.19 2.68 -9.99
C TYR A 254 -15.96 2.54 -11.30
N ASN A 255 -15.31 2.85 -12.41
CA ASN A 255 -15.94 3.05 -13.73
C ASN A 255 -15.26 2.25 -14.84
N THR A 256 -14.39 1.31 -14.48
CA THR A 256 -13.71 0.41 -15.41
C THR A 256 -13.99 -1.05 -15.01
N PRO A 257 -13.72 -2.03 -15.88
CA PRO A 257 -13.97 -3.45 -15.58
C PRO A 257 -13.19 -4.02 -14.38
N ILE A 258 -12.02 -3.46 -14.08
CA ILE A 258 -11.16 -3.94 -12.99
C ILE A 258 -11.14 -2.87 -11.90
N HIS A 259 -11.64 -3.23 -10.73
CA HIS A 259 -11.70 -2.35 -9.57
C HIS A 259 -10.59 -2.71 -8.58
N LEU A 260 -9.74 -1.78 -8.19
CA LEU A 260 -8.68 -2.00 -7.22
C LEU A 260 -9.03 -1.38 -5.85
N TYR A 261 -8.92 -2.18 -4.79
CA TYR A 261 -9.16 -1.78 -3.41
C TYR A 261 -7.93 -2.07 -2.55
N LYS A 262 -7.23 -1.02 -2.12
CA LYS A 262 -6.07 -1.08 -1.23
C LYS A 262 -6.49 -1.15 0.23
N LEU A 263 -6.84 -2.32 0.74
CA LEU A 263 -7.42 -2.48 2.07
C LEU A 263 -6.49 -2.02 3.19
N HIS A 264 -5.17 -2.16 2.99
CA HIS A 264 -4.15 -1.68 3.93
C HIS A 264 -3.49 -0.36 3.49
N GLY A 265 -4.13 0.40 2.59
CA GLY A 265 -3.57 1.64 2.06
C GLY A 265 -2.42 1.38 1.07
N SER A 266 -1.68 2.43 0.76
CA SER A 266 -0.70 2.40 -0.33
C SER A 266 0.45 3.37 -0.04
N LEU A 267 1.62 3.10 -0.61
CA LEU A 267 2.80 3.96 -0.51
C LEU A 267 2.61 5.35 -1.17
N ASP A 268 1.55 5.54 -1.94
CA ASP A 268 1.19 6.81 -2.57
C ASP A 268 0.03 7.56 -1.90
N TYR A 269 -0.66 6.95 -0.93
CA TYR A 269 -1.83 7.56 -0.30
C TYR A 269 -1.41 8.52 0.79
N VAL A 270 -1.87 9.77 0.72
CA VAL A 270 -1.60 10.78 1.75
C VAL A 270 -2.92 11.42 2.16
N ARG A 271 -3.06 11.70 3.45
CA ARG A 271 -4.21 12.46 3.95
C ARG A 271 -3.93 13.95 3.76
N PHE A 272 -4.93 14.71 3.33
CA PHE A 272 -4.87 16.15 3.38
C PHE A 272 -5.57 16.61 4.64
N TYR A 273 -4.85 17.33 5.50
CA TYR A 273 -5.40 17.96 6.68
C TYR A 273 -5.66 19.44 6.43
N ARG A 274 -6.82 19.89 6.89
CA ARG A 274 -7.14 21.31 6.94
C ARG A 274 -6.97 21.80 8.37
N ARG A 275 -6.27 22.92 8.53
CA ARG A 275 -6.24 23.67 9.79
C ARG A 275 -7.47 24.55 9.89
N ASP A 276 -8.24 24.41 10.97
CA ASP A 276 -9.37 25.28 11.24
C ASP A 276 -8.92 26.63 11.85
N LYS A 277 -9.88 27.52 12.08
CA LYS A 277 -9.64 28.86 12.66
C LYS A 277 -9.06 28.84 14.07
N ASN A 278 -9.24 27.75 14.81
CA ASN A 278 -8.74 27.56 16.18
C ASN A 278 -7.38 26.83 16.17
N GLY A 279 -6.85 26.52 15.00
CA GLY A 279 -5.59 25.80 14.84
C GLY A 279 -5.72 24.29 14.88
N PHE A 280 -6.93 23.73 15.03
CA PHE A 280 -7.15 22.28 15.05
C PHE A 280 -7.01 21.67 13.66
N MET A 281 -6.48 20.47 13.66
CA MET A 281 -6.17 19.68 12.48
C MET A 281 -7.32 18.73 12.19
N THR A 282 -8.00 18.90 11.06
CA THR A 282 -9.09 18.01 10.65
C THR A 282 -8.75 17.32 9.33
N PRO A 283 -8.75 15.98 9.26
CA PRO A 283 -8.51 15.28 8.00
C PRO A 283 -9.68 15.54 7.06
N GLU A 284 -9.39 15.89 5.80
CA GLU A 284 -10.41 16.27 4.82
C GLU A 284 -10.56 15.22 3.72
N LYS A 285 -9.44 14.74 3.17
CA LYS A 285 -9.44 13.91 1.96
C LYS A 285 -8.19 13.06 1.84
N TYR A 286 -8.29 11.93 1.16
CA TYR A 286 -7.12 11.17 0.70
C TYR A 286 -6.76 11.58 -0.73
N VAL A 287 -5.47 11.77 -0.97
CA VAL A 287 -4.89 12.10 -2.27
C VAL A 287 -3.75 11.14 -2.63
N LYS A 288 -3.46 10.99 -3.91
CA LYS A 288 -2.31 10.21 -4.40
C LYS A 288 -1.14 11.11 -4.74
N THR A 289 0.03 10.81 -4.18
CA THR A 289 1.31 11.43 -4.55
C THR A 289 1.89 10.76 -5.79
N ARG A 290 2.69 11.50 -6.56
CA ARG A 290 3.39 10.98 -7.75
C ARG A 290 4.88 10.86 -7.52
N TRP A 291 5.56 10.13 -8.38
CA TRP A 291 7.01 10.07 -8.43
C TRP A 291 7.62 11.48 -8.43
N GLY A 292 8.64 11.67 -7.61
CA GLY A 292 9.33 12.96 -7.45
C GLY A 292 8.61 14.00 -6.56
N MET A 293 7.48 13.66 -5.92
CA MET A 293 6.79 14.54 -4.97
C MET A 293 6.91 14.01 -3.54
N GLY A 294 7.23 14.89 -2.58
CA GLY A 294 7.19 14.57 -1.16
C GLY A 294 5.76 14.53 -0.62
N THR A 295 5.55 13.84 0.49
CA THR A 295 4.25 13.81 1.18
C THR A 295 3.92 15.17 1.81
N GLY A 296 4.95 15.94 2.20
CA GLY A 296 4.80 17.32 2.68
C GLY A 296 4.51 18.36 1.60
N ASP A 297 4.55 17.99 0.32
CA ASP A 297 4.36 18.92 -0.81
C ASP A 297 2.90 19.12 -1.24
N ILE A 298 1.96 18.49 -0.53
CA ILE A 298 0.55 18.52 -0.91
C ILE A 298 -0.11 19.84 -0.49
N MET A 299 -0.94 20.36 -1.39
CA MET A 299 -1.64 21.61 -1.23
C MET A 299 -3.03 21.55 -1.87
N LYS A 300 -3.90 22.48 -1.50
CA LYS A 300 -5.26 22.58 -2.02
C LYS A 300 -5.54 23.98 -2.54
N GLY A 301 -6.07 24.09 -3.75
CA GLY A 301 -6.46 25.37 -4.34
C GLY A 301 -7.59 26.03 -3.57
N ARG A 302 -7.47 27.34 -3.29
CA ARG A 302 -8.53 28.11 -2.65
C ARG A 302 -9.62 28.45 -3.67
N LYS A 303 -10.88 28.12 -3.37
CA LYS A 303 -12.01 28.34 -4.30
C LYS A 303 -12.34 29.81 -4.55
N SER A 304 -12.11 30.69 -3.57
CA SER A 304 -12.56 32.09 -3.60
C SER A 304 -11.42 33.11 -3.50
N LYS A 305 -10.16 32.66 -3.45
CA LYS A 305 -8.97 33.51 -3.32
C LYS A 305 -7.84 32.94 -4.16
N ILE A 306 -6.92 33.80 -4.59
CA ILE A 306 -5.66 33.35 -5.20
C ILE A 306 -4.83 32.64 -4.11
N GLY A 307 -4.25 31.50 -4.46
CA GLY A 307 -3.31 30.76 -3.62
C GLY A 307 -3.80 29.38 -3.16
N TYR A 308 -3.01 28.78 -2.27
CA TYR A 308 -3.18 27.41 -1.82
C TYR A 308 -3.23 27.32 -0.29
N ASP A 309 -3.96 26.34 0.22
CA ASP A 309 -3.85 25.86 1.59
C ASP A 309 -2.86 24.69 1.62
N LEU A 310 -1.88 24.75 2.51
CA LEU A 310 -0.88 23.70 2.68
C LEU A 310 -1.38 22.66 3.67
N SER A 311 -1.15 21.37 3.39
CA SER A 311 -1.37 20.33 4.40
C SER A 311 -0.24 20.40 5.43
N PRO A 312 -0.55 20.49 6.73
CA PRO A 312 0.48 20.45 7.76
C PRO A 312 1.03 19.03 7.95
N PHE A 313 2.35 18.89 7.85
CA PHE A 313 3.16 17.80 8.43
C PHE A 313 2.81 16.36 8.03
N GLU A 314 2.50 16.11 6.75
CA GLU A 314 2.41 14.74 6.25
C GLU A 314 3.81 14.20 5.95
N TYR A 315 4.37 13.47 6.91
CA TYR A 315 5.73 12.98 6.82
C TYR A 315 5.85 11.60 6.15
N HIS A 316 4.75 10.87 5.94
CA HIS A 316 4.75 9.59 5.25
C HIS A 316 3.40 9.26 4.61
N ALA A 317 3.39 8.30 3.69
CA ALA A 317 2.16 7.74 3.16
C ALA A 317 1.34 7.03 4.26
N ASP A 318 0.03 7.01 4.10
CA ASP A 318 -0.91 6.43 5.04
C ASP A 318 -1.27 5.00 4.65
N PHE A 319 -0.55 4.04 5.25
CA PHE A 319 -0.82 2.61 5.12
C PHE A 319 -0.93 1.96 6.50
N LEU A 320 -1.62 0.81 6.55
CA LEU A 320 -1.91 0.09 7.79
C LEU A 320 -0.81 -0.93 8.07
N THR A 321 -0.15 -0.81 9.21
CA THR A 321 0.72 -1.84 9.78
C THR A 321 0.25 -2.14 11.21
N GLY A 322 0.78 -3.18 11.84
CA GLY A 322 0.31 -3.69 13.12
C GLY A 322 -0.67 -4.85 13.00
N THR A 323 -0.90 -5.56 14.11
CA THR A 323 -1.89 -6.64 14.18
C THR A 323 -3.22 -6.13 14.71
N THR A 324 -3.20 -5.38 15.82
CA THR A 324 -4.39 -4.89 16.53
C THR A 324 -4.66 -3.42 16.22
N SER A 325 -3.62 -2.59 16.16
CA SER A 325 -3.75 -1.17 15.84
C SER A 325 -4.38 -0.93 14.46
N LYS A 326 -4.08 -1.79 13.46
CA LYS A 326 -4.71 -1.73 12.14
C LYS A 326 -6.23 -1.91 12.18
N ILE A 327 -6.75 -2.78 13.03
CA ILE A 327 -8.19 -3.09 13.10
C ILE A 327 -8.98 -1.86 13.54
N GLN A 328 -8.45 -1.08 14.48
CA GLN A 328 -9.07 0.19 14.90
C GLN A 328 -9.22 1.17 13.73
N ARG A 329 -8.22 1.18 12.83
CA ARG A 329 -8.20 2.04 11.65
C ARG A 329 -9.17 1.62 10.55
N TYR A 330 -9.71 0.40 10.57
CA TYR A 330 -10.73 -0.04 9.60
C TYR A 330 -12.00 0.83 9.68
N ASN A 331 -12.23 1.48 10.81
CA ASN A 331 -13.36 2.37 11.04
C ASN A 331 -13.11 3.84 10.62
N GLU A 332 -11.91 4.18 10.15
CA GLU A 332 -11.59 5.53 9.66
C GLU A 332 -12.56 5.93 8.53
N PRO A 333 -13.31 7.04 8.69
CA PRO A 333 -14.49 7.31 7.87
C PRO A 333 -14.22 7.82 6.45
N LEU A 334 -13.05 8.37 6.16
CA LEU A 334 -12.75 9.01 4.88
C LEU A 334 -12.41 8.00 3.79
N LEU A 335 -11.64 6.95 4.12
CA LEU A 335 -11.17 5.92 3.20
C LEU A 335 -11.46 4.50 3.71
N PHE A 336 -10.83 4.07 4.80
CA PHE A 336 -10.78 2.64 5.17
C PHE A 336 -12.16 2.04 5.41
N ARG A 337 -13.03 2.71 6.17
CA ARG A 337 -14.41 2.25 6.40
C ARG A 337 -15.17 2.03 5.10
N LYS A 338 -14.91 2.85 4.09
CA LYS A 338 -15.55 2.72 2.77
C LYS A 338 -14.97 1.55 1.98
N LEU A 339 -13.65 1.35 2.03
CA LEU A 339 -12.97 0.22 1.40
C LEU A 339 -13.46 -1.11 2.00
N PHE A 340 -13.46 -1.25 3.33
CA PHE A 340 -13.94 -2.47 3.99
C PHE A 340 -15.44 -2.70 3.80
N LYS A 341 -16.26 -1.64 3.74
CA LYS A 341 -17.67 -1.78 3.36
C LYS A 341 -17.82 -2.33 1.93
N LYS A 342 -16.98 -1.86 0.99
CA LYS A 342 -16.98 -2.37 -0.38
C LYS A 342 -16.50 -3.82 -0.44
N PHE A 343 -15.42 -4.16 0.26
CA PHE A 343 -14.91 -5.54 0.35
C PHE A 343 -16.01 -6.52 0.74
N LYS A 344 -16.70 -6.27 1.86
CA LYS A 344 -17.82 -7.09 2.33
C LYS A 344 -18.96 -7.19 1.30
N ASN A 345 -19.34 -6.07 0.70
CA ASN A 345 -20.38 -6.06 -0.34
C ASN A 345 -19.97 -6.83 -1.60
N ASN A 346 -18.70 -6.75 -1.99
CA ASN A 346 -18.15 -7.41 -3.17
C ASN A 346 -18.07 -8.92 -2.93
N LEU A 347 -17.67 -9.35 -1.73
CA LEU A 347 -17.70 -10.77 -1.33
C LEU A 347 -19.12 -11.36 -1.45
N HIS A 348 -20.15 -10.69 -0.95
CA HIS A 348 -21.53 -11.17 -1.07
C HIS A 348 -21.98 -11.34 -2.53
N LYS A 349 -21.57 -10.40 -3.40
CA LYS A 349 -22.02 -10.35 -4.80
C LYS A 349 -21.21 -11.24 -5.73
N ALA A 350 -19.95 -11.50 -5.40
CA ALA A 350 -19.04 -12.25 -6.25
C ALA A 350 -19.55 -13.67 -6.52
N ASP A 351 -19.40 -14.15 -7.75
CA ASP A 351 -19.74 -15.52 -8.16
C ASP A 351 -18.64 -16.51 -7.74
N MET A 352 -17.41 -16.02 -7.57
CA MET A 352 -16.25 -16.80 -7.11
C MET A 352 -15.27 -15.90 -6.36
N LEU A 353 -14.44 -16.51 -5.52
CA LEU A 353 -13.34 -15.86 -4.80
C LEU A 353 -12.00 -16.49 -5.20
N ILE A 354 -11.03 -15.67 -5.61
CA ILE A 354 -9.67 -16.09 -5.94
C ILE A 354 -8.68 -15.40 -5.02
N ILE A 355 -7.92 -16.16 -4.25
CA ILE A 355 -6.94 -15.67 -3.27
C ILE A 355 -5.54 -15.98 -3.80
N ILE A 356 -4.67 -14.97 -3.92
CA ILE A 356 -3.34 -15.12 -4.51
C ILE A 356 -2.27 -14.59 -3.54
N GLY A 357 -1.33 -15.46 -3.16
CA GLY A 357 -0.17 -15.09 -2.35
C GLY A 357 -0.50 -14.51 -0.96
N TYR A 358 -1.67 -14.85 -0.41
CA TYR A 358 -2.10 -14.42 0.93
C TYR A 358 -1.80 -15.50 1.96
N GLY A 359 -1.04 -15.16 3.00
CA GLY A 359 -0.59 -16.12 4.02
C GLY A 359 -1.62 -16.46 5.11
N CYS A 360 -2.86 -15.94 5.01
CA CYS A 360 -3.96 -16.19 5.94
C CYS A 360 -3.69 -15.83 7.42
N LYS A 361 -2.78 -14.87 7.67
CA LYS A 361 -2.41 -14.42 9.03
C LYS A 361 -3.28 -13.26 9.56
N ASP A 362 -4.05 -12.60 8.71
CA ASP A 362 -4.88 -11.47 9.12
C ASP A 362 -6.27 -11.96 9.54
N ALA A 363 -6.49 -12.03 10.85
CA ALA A 363 -7.74 -12.53 11.42
C ALA A 363 -8.96 -11.70 10.97
N GLY A 364 -8.82 -10.37 10.86
CA GLY A 364 -9.92 -9.51 10.45
C GLY A 364 -10.31 -9.72 8.98
N ILE A 365 -9.34 -9.99 8.10
CA ILE A 365 -9.63 -10.35 6.71
C ILE A 365 -10.26 -11.74 6.62
N ASN A 366 -9.74 -12.72 7.37
CA ASN A 366 -10.27 -14.08 7.39
C ASN A 366 -11.73 -14.10 7.86
N GLU A 367 -12.05 -13.43 8.96
CA GLU A 367 -13.41 -13.29 9.50
C GLU A 367 -14.36 -12.66 8.46
N MET A 368 -13.93 -11.58 7.79
CA MET A 368 -14.77 -10.97 6.75
C MET A 368 -15.07 -11.91 5.58
N ILE A 369 -14.11 -12.75 5.17
CA ILE A 369 -14.34 -13.74 4.11
C ILE A 369 -15.34 -14.80 4.58
N GLU A 370 -15.12 -15.35 5.78
CA GLU A 370 -15.98 -16.37 6.37
C GLU A 370 -17.43 -15.89 6.55
N GLU A 371 -17.63 -14.64 6.96
CA GLU A 371 -18.95 -14.07 7.20
C GLU A 371 -19.68 -13.59 5.93
N HIS A 372 -18.94 -13.15 4.91
CA HIS A 372 -19.53 -12.40 3.79
C HIS A 372 -19.43 -13.11 2.43
N PHE A 373 -18.67 -14.20 2.30
CA PHE A 373 -18.62 -14.99 1.07
C PHE A 373 -19.37 -16.33 1.23
N ASP A 374 -20.21 -16.68 0.26
CA ASP A 374 -21.00 -17.93 0.29
C ASP A 374 -20.18 -19.11 -0.25
N PHE A 375 -19.15 -19.53 0.48
CA PHE A 375 -18.28 -20.66 0.10
C PHE A 375 -18.97 -22.04 0.18
N HIS A 376 -20.23 -22.09 0.59
CA HIS A 376 -21.04 -23.32 0.52
C HIS A 376 -21.62 -23.55 -0.87
N ASN A 377 -21.92 -22.47 -1.62
CA ASN A 377 -22.52 -22.55 -2.94
C ASN A 377 -21.62 -22.00 -4.07
N LYS A 378 -20.59 -21.23 -3.71
CA LYS A 378 -19.70 -20.56 -4.66
C LYS A 378 -18.26 -21.01 -4.51
N PRO A 379 -17.51 -21.20 -5.60
CA PRO A 379 -16.16 -21.73 -5.54
C PRO A 379 -15.17 -20.71 -4.96
N VAL A 380 -14.19 -21.23 -4.22
CA VAL A 380 -13.03 -20.50 -3.70
C VAL A 380 -11.77 -21.16 -4.23
N PHE A 381 -10.86 -20.36 -4.76
CA PHE A 381 -9.55 -20.81 -5.25
C PHE A 381 -8.44 -20.09 -4.51
N ILE A 382 -7.38 -20.82 -4.17
CA ILE A 382 -6.15 -20.27 -3.60
C ILE A 382 -5.01 -20.58 -4.56
N VAL A 383 -4.25 -19.56 -4.98
CA VAL A 383 -3.02 -19.70 -5.76
C VAL A 383 -1.85 -19.25 -4.91
N ASP A 384 -1.07 -20.22 -4.43
CA ASP A 384 0.11 -19.96 -3.62
C ASP A 384 1.12 -21.11 -3.75
N LYS A 385 2.23 -20.83 -4.43
CA LYS A 385 3.36 -21.75 -4.62
C LYS A 385 3.95 -22.24 -3.29
N TYR A 386 3.96 -21.37 -2.28
CA TYR A 386 4.61 -21.60 -0.99
C TYR A 386 3.61 -21.75 0.15
N ALA A 387 2.36 -22.12 -0.14
CA ALA A 387 1.29 -22.24 0.85
C ALA A 387 1.73 -23.03 2.09
N GLY A 388 1.77 -22.34 3.23
CA GLY A 388 2.14 -22.89 4.53
C GLY A 388 0.95 -23.43 5.31
N GLU A 389 1.18 -23.76 6.59
CA GLU A 389 0.17 -24.36 7.47
C GLU A 389 -1.08 -23.46 7.65
N GLY A 390 -0.89 -22.15 7.78
CA GLY A 390 -2.01 -21.19 7.89
C GLY A 390 -2.92 -21.20 6.66
N VAL A 391 -2.33 -21.32 5.46
CA VAL A 391 -3.08 -21.38 4.19
C VAL A 391 -3.84 -22.70 4.09
N GLU A 392 -3.24 -23.83 4.46
CA GLU A 392 -3.92 -25.14 4.45
C GLU A 392 -5.08 -25.19 5.46
N LYS A 393 -4.90 -24.61 6.66
CA LYS A 393 -6.00 -24.48 7.63
C LYS A 393 -7.14 -23.65 7.07
N PHE A 394 -6.83 -22.47 6.54
CA PHE A 394 -7.84 -21.57 5.99
C PHE A 394 -8.58 -22.18 4.78
N LYS A 395 -7.84 -22.83 3.88
CA LYS A 395 -8.40 -23.60 2.75
C LYS A 395 -9.48 -24.57 3.20
N ASN A 396 -9.25 -25.31 4.28
CA ASN A 396 -10.23 -26.26 4.81
C ASN A 396 -11.47 -25.56 5.39
N ILE A 397 -11.31 -24.38 6.00
CA ILE A 397 -12.43 -23.59 6.54
C ILE A 397 -13.36 -23.12 5.42
N VAL A 398 -12.80 -22.58 4.33
CA VAL A 398 -13.58 -22.00 3.22
C VAL A 398 -13.77 -22.94 2.03
N HIS A 399 -13.53 -24.25 2.22
CA HIS A 399 -13.65 -25.29 1.19
C HIS A 399 -12.93 -24.98 -0.14
N ALA A 400 -11.76 -24.34 -0.08
CA ALA A 400 -11.07 -23.87 -1.26
C ALA A 400 -10.28 -24.96 -2.02
N GLN A 401 -10.18 -24.78 -3.34
CA GLN A 401 -9.23 -25.50 -4.18
C GLN A 401 -7.87 -24.77 -4.19
N LEU A 402 -6.81 -25.46 -3.74
CA LEU A 402 -5.47 -24.89 -3.65
C LEU A 402 -4.60 -25.31 -4.86
N HIS A 403 -4.05 -24.31 -5.54
CA HIS A 403 -3.11 -24.43 -6.64
C HIS A 403 -1.72 -23.95 -6.21
N ARG A 404 -0.76 -24.89 -6.14
CA ARG A 404 0.64 -24.60 -5.79
C ARG A 404 1.46 -24.30 -7.03
N ILE A 405 1.16 -23.17 -7.67
CA ILE A 405 1.79 -22.75 -8.93
C ILE A 405 2.31 -21.31 -8.84
N ASP A 406 3.20 -20.94 -9.76
CA ASP A 406 3.62 -19.56 -9.96
C ASP A 406 2.49 -18.72 -10.60
N ILE A 407 2.45 -17.42 -10.29
CA ILE A 407 1.44 -16.46 -10.80
C ILE A 407 1.46 -16.40 -12.34
N ASP A 408 2.65 -16.51 -12.95
CA ASP A 408 2.82 -16.55 -14.40
C ASP A 408 2.16 -17.78 -15.06
N LYS A 409 1.85 -18.82 -14.27
CA LYS A 409 1.19 -20.05 -14.74
C LYS A 409 -0.33 -20.02 -14.57
N ILE A 410 -0.90 -18.91 -14.10
CA ILE A 410 -2.35 -18.75 -14.04
C ILE A 410 -2.94 -18.78 -15.45
N ASP A 411 -3.93 -19.63 -15.66
CA ASP A 411 -4.70 -19.71 -16.89
C ASP A 411 -6.20 -19.89 -16.60
N PRO A 412 -7.10 -19.56 -17.55
CA PRO A 412 -8.54 -19.63 -17.33
C PRO A 412 -9.13 -21.00 -17.00
N SER A 413 -8.41 -22.11 -17.22
CA SER A 413 -8.90 -23.46 -16.89
C SER A 413 -8.72 -23.82 -15.42
N LEU A 414 -8.04 -22.99 -14.64
CA LEU A 414 -7.83 -23.19 -13.21
C LEU A 414 -9.06 -22.86 -12.35
N PHE A 415 -10.01 -22.08 -12.87
CA PHE A 415 -11.12 -21.49 -12.10
C PHE A 415 -12.49 -21.85 -12.66
#